data_AF-A0AAP5IBX7-F1
#
_entry.id   AF-A0AAP5IBX7-F1
#
_cell.length_a   1.000
_cell.length_b   1.000
_cell.length_c   1.000
_cell.angle_alpha   90.00
_cell.angle_beta   90.00
_cell.angle_gamma   90.00
#
_symmetry.space_group_name_H-M   'P 1'
#
loop_
_entity.id
_entity.type
_entity.pdbx_description
1 polymer ?
#
loop_
_entity_poly.entity_id
_entity_poly.type
_entity_poly.pdbx_seq_one_letter_code
_entity_poly.pdbx_strand_id
1 'polypeptide(L)'
;MSNNHEELNLKLRPRVTEVVSLNIPTDTLESLEEVATSKDMSVEALLKFYIGQGLRQDIAKLFNERLLDKTAQVLSRHIESDEEIARIMQEIKSETIG
;
A
#
# COMPACT_ATOMS: atom_id res chain seq x y z
N MET A 1 -16.22 -38.63 24.73
CA MET A 1 -15.73 -37.27 24.44
C MET A 1 -14.98 -37.34 23.12
N SER A 2 -15.63 -37.01 22.00
CA SER A 2 -15.00 -37.02 20.67
C SER A 2 -14.16 -35.75 20.48
N ASN A 3 -12.84 -35.90 20.45
CA ASN A 3 -11.92 -34.83 20.05
C ASN A 3 -11.87 -34.78 18.52
N ASN A 4 -12.74 -33.97 17.91
CA ASN A 4 -12.68 -33.66 16.49
C ASN A 4 -11.79 -32.42 16.31
N HIS A 5 -10.47 -32.63 16.31
CA HIS A 5 -9.52 -31.60 15.87
C HIS A 5 -9.34 -31.78 14.36
N GLU A 6 -10.29 -31.27 13.57
CA GLU A 6 -10.07 -31.13 12.14
C GLU A 6 -8.93 -30.12 11.94
N GLU A 7 -7.75 -30.64 11.56
CA GLU A 7 -6.60 -29.82 11.20
C GLU A 7 -6.98 -28.95 10.01
N LEU A 8 -7.17 -27.65 10.27
CA LEU A 8 -7.36 -26.61 9.25
C LEU A 8 -6.14 -26.58 8.34
N ASN A 9 -6.18 -27.35 7.26
CA ASN A 9 -5.15 -27.37 6.24
C ASN A 9 -5.24 -26.08 5.41
N LEU A 10 -4.45 -25.08 5.80
CA LEU A 10 -4.28 -23.82 5.07
C LEU A 10 -3.65 -24.10 3.70
N LYS A 11 -4.49 -24.16 2.66
CA LYS A 11 -4.03 -24.23 1.26
C LYS A 11 -3.56 -22.85 0.79
N LEU A 12 -2.35 -22.46 1.19
CA LEU A 12 -1.71 -21.25 0.70
C LEU A 12 -1.36 -21.44 -0.78
N ARG A 13 -1.94 -20.60 -1.65
CA ARG A 13 -1.55 -20.55 -3.07
C ARG A 13 -0.31 -19.65 -3.19
N PRO A 14 0.84 -20.17 -3.65
CA PRO A 14 2.02 -19.34 -3.87
C PRO A 14 1.71 -18.25 -4.90
N ARG A 15 2.18 -17.03 -4.67
CA ARG A 15 2.12 -15.97 -5.67
C ARG A 15 3.24 -16.16 -6.68
N VAL A 16 3.00 -15.79 -7.93
CA VAL A 16 4.06 -15.66 -8.92
C VAL A 16 5.03 -14.58 -8.44
N THR A 17 6.33 -14.88 -8.45
CA THR A 17 7.40 -13.99 -7.99
C THR A 17 8.54 -13.98 -8.98
N GLU A 18 9.26 -12.86 -9.03
CA GLU A 18 10.51 -12.72 -9.79
C GLU A 18 11.63 -12.31 -8.84
N VAL A 19 12.86 -12.70 -9.19
CA VAL A 19 14.05 -12.36 -8.40
C VAL A 19 14.51 -10.96 -8.75
N VAL A 20 14.67 -10.11 -7.74
CA VAL A 20 15.29 -8.79 -7.86
C VAL A 20 16.62 -8.81 -7.10
N SER A 21 17.73 -8.56 -7.79
CA SER A 21 19.07 -8.50 -7.19
C SER A 21 19.51 -7.04 -7.03
N LEU A 22 19.95 -6.67 -5.83
CA LEU A 22 20.35 -5.31 -5.46
C LEU A 22 21.60 -5.38 -4.58
N ASN A 23 22.56 -4.47 -4.80
CA ASN A 23 23.68 -4.30 -3.89
C ASN A 23 23.23 -3.38 -2.74
N ILE A 24 23.38 -3.84 -1.50
CA ILE A 24 23.07 -3.08 -0.29
C ILE A 24 24.40 -2.73 0.41
N PRO A 25 24.61 -1.46 0.81
CA PRO A 25 25.76 -1.10 1.65
C PRO A 25 25.85 -1.97 2.91
N THR A 26 27.07 -2.36 3.29
CA THR A 26 27.27 -3.32 4.39
C THR A 26 26.75 -2.82 5.74
N ASP A 27 26.94 -1.52 6.01
CA ASP A 27 26.40 -0.83 7.19
C ASP A 27 24.86 -0.83 7.23
N THR A 28 24.23 -0.71 6.06
CA THR A 28 22.77 -0.81 5.92
C THR A 28 22.29 -2.23 6.18
N LEU A 29 23.03 -3.24 5.71
CA LEU A 29 22.71 -4.64 5.98
C LEU A 29 22.79 -4.97 7.48
N GLU A 30 23.85 -4.50 8.17
CA GLU A 30 23.99 -4.63 9.63
C GLU A 30 22.79 -4.01 10.37
N SER A 31 22.37 -2.80 9.95
CA SER A 31 21.19 -2.14 10.51
C SER A 31 19.89 -2.93 10.26
N LEU A 32 19.74 -3.53 9.07
CA LEU A 32 18.60 -4.38 8.74
C LEU A 32 18.55 -5.65 9.59
N GLU A 33 19.69 -6.26 9.88
CA GLU A 33 19.81 -7.44 10.74
C GLU A 33 19.43 -7.15 12.19
N GLU A 34 19.90 -6.03 12.74
CA GLU A 34 19.54 -5.57 14.09
C GLU A 34 18.02 -5.35 14.20
N VAL A 35 17.44 -4.63 13.24
CA VAL A 35 16.01 -4.35 13.23
C VAL A 35 15.19 -5.62 13.03
N ALA A 36 15.61 -6.53 12.14
CA ALA A 36 14.94 -7.80 11.90
C ALA A 36 14.90 -8.64 13.18
N THR A 37 16.02 -8.71 13.91
CA THR A 37 16.12 -9.37 15.22
C THR A 37 15.18 -8.73 16.24
N SER A 38 15.16 -7.40 16.34
CA SER A 38 14.27 -6.70 17.28
C SER A 38 12.78 -6.93 17.02
N LYS A 39 12.42 -7.25 15.77
CA LYS A 39 11.04 -7.48 15.31
C LYS A 39 10.66 -8.96 15.18
N ASP A 40 11.53 -9.87 15.60
CA ASP A 40 11.34 -11.32 15.49
C ASP A 40 10.98 -11.77 14.06
N MET A 41 11.73 -11.28 13.08
CA MET A 41 11.53 -11.62 11.66
C MET A 41 12.86 -11.82 10.94
N SER A 42 12.84 -12.52 9.80
CA SER A 42 14.01 -12.60 8.94
C SER A 42 14.27 -11.27 8.23
N VAL A 43 15.52 -11.03 7.81
CA VAL A 43 15.89 -9.85 6.99
C VAL A 43 15.05 -9.79 5.71
N GLU A 44 14.82 -10.94 5.06
CA GLU A 44 13.97 -11.02 3.87
C GLU A 44 12.52 -10.59 4.17
N ALA A 45 11.96 -11.02 5.29
CA ALA A 45 10.61 -10.64 5.71
C ALA A 45 10.54 -9.14 6.04
N LEU A 46 11.56 -8.57 6.69
CA LEU A 46 11.66 -7.15 6.97
C LEU A 46 11.72 -6.33 5.67
N LEU A 47 12.56 -6.72 4.72
CA LEU A 47 12.66 -6.06 3.42
C LEU A 47 11.32 -6.07 2.68
N LYS A 48 10.66 -7.23 2.60
CA LYS A 48 9.31 -7.36 2.01
C LYS A 48 8.29 -6.48 2.72
N PHE A 49 8.37 -6.39 4.05
CA PHE A 49 7.49 -5.54 4.85
C PHE A 49 7.70 -4.05 4.54
N TYR A 50 8.94 -3.56 4.58
CA TYR A 50 9.26 -2.16 4.31
C TYR A 50 8.91 -1.75 2.88
N ILE A 51 9.28 -2.56 1.89
CA ILE A 51 8.89 -2.33 0.49
C ILE A 51 7.37 -2.28 0.38
N GLY A 52 6.67 -3.26 0.95
CA GLY A 52 5.22 -3.31 0.89
C GLY A 52 4.53 -2.16 1.60
N GLN A 53 5.08 -1.68 2.72
CA GLN A 53 4.53 -0.56 3.48
C GLN A 53 4.58 0.73 2.66
N GLY A 54 5.77 1.14 2.20
CA GLY A 54 5.94 2.36 1.41
C GLY A 54 5.17 2.29 0.09
N LEU A 55 5.30 1.18 -0.63
CA LEU A 55 4.66 1.03 -1.94
C LEU A 55 3.13 1.09 -1.87
N ARG A 56 2.50 0.51 -0.83
CA ARG A 56 1.05 0.62 -0.66
C ARG A 56 0.61 2.05 -0.40
N GLN A 57 1.36 2.82 0.36
CA GLN A 57 1.08 4.23 0.62
C GLN A 57 1.18 5.05 -0.68
N ASP A 58 2.25 4.84 -1.45
CA ASP A 58 2.46 5.54 -2.72
C ASP A 58 1.39 5.19 -3.76
N ILE A 59 1.03 3.91 -3.89
CA ILE A 59 -0.05 3.48 -4.80
C ILE A 59 -1.39 4.12 -4.40
N ALA A 60 -1.71 4.15 -3.11
CA ALA A 60 -2.95 4.77 -2.62
C ALA A 60 -2.98 6.27 -2.93
N LYS A 61 -1.86 6.97 -2.72
CA LYS A 61 -1.73 8.39 -3.06
C LYS A 61 -1.94 8.64 -4.55
N LEU A 62 -1.24 7.89 -5.42
CA LEU A 62 -1.37 8.00 -6.88
C LEU A 62 -2.80 7.71 -7.36
N PHE A 63 -3.47 6.75 -6.73
CA PHE A 63 -4.87 6.45 -7.03
C PHE A 63 -5.78 7.61 -6.67
N ASN A 64 -5.62 8.19 -5.48
CA ASN A 64 -6.42 9.33 -5.02
C ASN A 64 -6.23 10.57 -5.89
N GLU A 65 -4.98 10.89 -6.27
CA GLU A 65 -4.69 11.99 -7.20
C GLU A 65 -5.39 11.79 -8.53
N ARG A 66 -5.23 10.61 -9.14
CA ARG A 66 -5.89 10.26 -10.41
C ARG A 66 -7.42 10.32 -10.29
N LEU A 67 -7.97 9.86 -9.18
CA LEU A 67 -9.41 9.87 -8.93
C LEU A 67 -9.93 11.31 -8.89
N LEU A 68 -9.26 12.19 -8.12
CA LEU A 68 -9.64 13.60 -8.02
C LEU A 68 -9.56 14.31 -9.37
N ASP A 69 -8.50 14.08 -10.15
CA ASP A 69 -8.37 14.65 -11.50
C ASP A 69 -9.51 14.18 -12.41
N LYS A 70 -9.90 12.90 -12.32
CA LYS A 70 -11.01 12.36 -13.10
C LYS A 70 -12.37 12.87 -12.64
N THR A 71 -12.57 13.06 -11.35
CA THR A 71 -13.77 13.69 -10.81
C THR A 71 -13.91 15.11 -11.34
N ALA A 72 -12.86 15.93 -11.28
CA ALA A 72 -12.88 17.28 -11.84
C ALA A 72 -13.19 17.27 -13.34
N GLN A 73 -12.58 16.37 -14.11
CA GLN A 73 -12.85 16.23 -15.55
C GLN A 73 -14.29 15.80 -15.85
N VAL A 74 -14.90 14.97 -14.99
CA VAL A 74 -16.30 14.56 -15.17
C VAL A 74 -17.23 15.71 -14.81
N LEU A 75 -16.99 16.41 -13.70
CA LEU A 75 -17.79 17.58 -13.30
C LEU A 75 -17.79 18.66 -14.39
N SER A 76 -16.63 18.94 -15.01
CA SER A 76 -16.53 19.94 -16.09
C SER A 76 -17.30 19.57 -17.36
N ARG A 77 -17.80 18.34 -17.50
CA ARG A 77 -18.68 17.94 -18.60
C ARG A 77 -20.16 18.20 -18.31
N HIS A 78 -20.50 18.45 -17.05
CA HIS A 78 -21.87 18.55 -16.57
C HIS A 78 -22.18 19.90 -15.89
N ILE A 79 -21.16 20.67 -15.51
CA ILE A 79 -21.26 21.95 -14.81
C ILE A 79 -20.47 23.00 -15.60
N GLU A 80 -21.08 24.15 -15.88
CA GLU A 80 -20.47 25.26 -16.62
C GLU A 80 -19.67 26.23 -15.73
N SER A 81 -19.97 26.29 -14.42
CA SER A 81 -19.27 27.17 -13.47
C SER A 81 -18.05 26.49 -12.85
N ASP A 82 -16.87 27.04 -13.16
CA ASP A 82 -15.61 26.60 -12.57
C ASP A 82 -15.57 26.83 -11.04
N GLU A 83 -16.23 27.88 -10.53
CA GLU A 83 -16.32 28.13 -9.08
C GLU A 83 -17.17 27.08 -8.35
N GLU A 84 -18.21 26.56 -8.99
CA GLU A 84 -19.03 25.48 -8.44
C GLU A 84 -18.24 24.16 -8.43
N ILE A 85 -17.52 23.84 -9.51
CA ILE A 85 -16.64 22.68 -9.56
C ILE A 85 -15.56 22.75 -8.47
N ALA A 86 -14.92 23.91 -8.29
CA ALA A 86 -13.87 24.09 -7.28
C ALA A 86 -14.40 23.88 -5.86
N ARG A 87 -15.62 24.36 -5.56
CA ARG A 87 -16.27 24.15 -4.25
C ARG A 87 -16.57 22.67 -3.99
N ILE A 88 -17.17 21.98 -4.96
CA ILE A 88 -17.47 20.53 -4.83
C ILE A 88 -16.17 19.74 -4.65
N MET A 89 -15.12 20.05 -5.42
CA MET A 89 -13.83 19.36 -5.28
C MET A 89 -13.16 19.60 -3.94
N GLN A 90 -13.32 20.79 -3.34
CA GLN A 90 -12.82 21.09 -1.99
C GLN A 90 -13.59 20.31 -0.92
N GLU A 91 -14.92 20.24 -1.04
CA GLU A 91 -15.78 19.46 -0.15
C GLU A 91 -15.39 17.98 -0.17
N ILE A 92 -15.29 17.37 -1.37
CA ILE A 92 -14.85 15.98 -1.54
C ILE A 92 -13.51 15.74 -0.84
N LYS A 93 -12.51 16.61 -1.07
CA LYS A 93 -11.19 16.46 -0.42
C LYS A 93 -11.27 16.49 1.09
N SER A 94 -12.08 17.40 1.65
CA SER A 94 -12.23 17.53 3.10
C SER A 94 -12.91 16.31 3.75
N GLU A 95 -13.78 15.61 3.03
CA GLU A 95 -14.48 14.44 3.55
C GLU A 95 -13.73 13.11 3.34
N THR A 96 -12.82 13.03 2.36
CA THR A 96 -12.12 11.77 2.01
C THR A 96 -10.65 11.70 2.40
N ILE A 97 -9.97 12.83 2.63
CA ILE A 97 -8.52 12.87 2.91
C ILE A 97 -8.25 13.54 4.26
N GLY A 98 -9.08 13.22 5.26
CA GLY A 98 -8.88 13.55 6.67
C GLY A 98 -8.11 12.48 7.42
#